data_AF-A0A7W1GF70-F1
#
_entry.id   AF-A0A7W1GF70-F1
#
_cell.length_a   1.000
_cell.length_b   1.000
_cell.length_c   1.000
_cell.angle_alpha   90.00
_cell.angle_beta   90.00
_cell.angle_gamma   90.00
#
_symmetry.space_group_name_H-M   'P 1'
#
loop_
_entity.id
_entity.type
_entity.pdbx_description
1 polymer ?
#
loop_
_entity_poly.entity_id
_entity_poly.type
_entity_poly.pdbx_seq_one_letter_code
_entity_poly.pdbx_strand_id
1 'polypeptide(L)'
;MVKLISAEKMSRAIDKTRAAKPFVRVVAFRQYTVTNRQTGATYNVTFEVKHGERFAACTCKAGENGQNCYHVAAAAGAHVMIAAALAERDNHLADLYDPRD
;
A
#
# COMPACT_ATOMS: atom_id res chain seq x y z
N MET A 1 6.50 6.73 10.41
CA MET A 1 5.21 6.54 9.70
C MET A 1 4.84 7.84 9.01
N VAL A 2 4.37 7.80 7.76
CA VAL A 2 4.08 8.97 6.94
C VAL A 2 2.60 9.01 6.58
N LYS A 3 1.99 10.19 6.64
CA LYS A 3 0.60 10.40 6.23
C LYS A 3 0.52 10.45 4.69
N LEU A 4 -0.44 9.72 4.12
CA LEU A 4 -0.66 9.67 2.67
C LEU A 4 -1.58 10.82 2.26
N ILE A 5 -1.05 12.05 2.23
CA ILE A 5 -1.85 13.28 2.10
C ILE A 5 -2.11 13.69 0.64
N SER A 6 -1.18 13.46 -0.30
CA SER A 6 -1.42 13.83 -1.71
C SER A 6 -0.63 13.00 -2.73
N ALA A 7 -1.23 12.84 -3.92
CA ALA A 7 -0.60 12.22 -5.08
C ALA A 7 0.65 12.98 -5.54
N GLU A 8 0.67 14.30 -5.43
CA GLU A 8 1.82 15.15 -5.73
C GLU A 8 3.03 14.85 -4.84
N LYS A 9 2.81 14.62 -3.55
CA LYS A 9 3.88 14.21 -2.62
C LYS A 9 4.34 12.78 -2.84
N MET A 10 3.64 12.02 -3.68
CA MET A 10 4.00 10.65 -4.09
C MET A 10 4.50 10.55 -5.52
N SER A 11 4.37 11.58 -6.37
CA SER A 11 4.76 11.55 -7.79
C SER A 11 6.19 11.06 -7.99
N ARG A 12 7.15 11.68 -7.29
CA ARG A 12 8.57 11.28 -7.31
C ARG A 12 8.80 9.84 -6.84
N ALA A 13 8.01 9.36 -5.87
CA ALA A 13 8.10 7.99 -5.38
C ALA A 13 7.52 6.99 -6.41
N ILE A 14 6.46 7.39 -7.12
CA ILE A 14 5.85 6.62 -8.22
C ILE A 14 6.82 6.50 -9.39
N ASP A 15 7.48 7.60 -9.79
CA ASP A 15 8.45 7.58 -10.89
C ASP A 15 9.63 6.64 -10.57
N LYS A 16 10.16 6.73 -9.35
CA LYS A 16 11.19 5.81 -8.85
C LYS A 16 10.70 4.35 -8.83
N THR A 17 9.43 4.12 -8.48
CA THR A 17 8.84 2.77 -8.50
C THR A 17 8.79 2.21 -9.92
N ARG A 18 8.37 3.03 -10.89
CA ARG A 18 8.31 2.64 -12.31
C ARG A 18 9.69 2.28 -12.87
N ALA A 19 10.71 3.03 -12.48
CA ALA A 19 12.09 2.76 -12.87
C ALA A 19 12.67 1.51 -12.19
N ALA A 20 12.50 1.38 -10.87
CA ALA A 20 13.09 0.30 -10.08
C ALA A 20 12.36 -1.04 -10.24
N LYS A 21 11.08 -1.03 -10.65
CA LYS A 21 10.22 -2.21 -10.80
C LYS A 21 10.35 -3.21 -9.63
N PRO A 22 10.19 -2.76 -8.37
CA PRO A 22 10.35 -3.64 -7.22
C PRO A 22 9.31 -4.77 -7.24
N PHE A 23 9.64 -5.90 -6.62
CA PHE A 23 8.71 -7.00 -6.44
C PHE A 23 7.91 -6.80 -5.15
N VAL A 24 6.58 -6.76 -5.26
CA VAL A 24 5.67 -6.65 -4.11
C VAL A 24 5.09 -8.02 -3.82
N ARG A 25 5.20 -8.46 -2.57
CA ARG A 25 4.54 -9.65 -2.04
C ARG A 25 3.59 -9.25 -0.92
N VAL A 26 2.38 -9.78 -0.98
CA VAL A 26 1.35 -9.60 0.06
C VAL A 26 1.66 -10.58 1.20
N VAL A 27 1.78 -10.07 2.41
CA VAL A 27 1.96 -10.91 3.62
C VAL A 27 0.61 -11.11 4.30
N ALA A 28 -0.11 -10.00 4.53
CA ALA A 28 -1.47 -9.99 5.03
C ALA A 28 -2.18 -8.72 4.51
N PHE A 29 -3.49 -8.59 4.75
CA PHE A 29 -4.16 -7.33 4.42
C PHE A 29 -3.48 -6.17 5.16
N ARG A 30 -3.15 -5.09 4.43
CA ARG A 30 -2.36 -3.93 4.90
C ARG A 30 -0.90 -4.21 5.28
N GLN A 31 -0.37 -5.41 5.04
CA GLN A 31 1.02 -5.77 5.31
C GLN A 31 1.69 -6.37 4.07
N TYR A 32 2.79 -5.76 3.65
CA TYR A 32 3.47 -6.08 2.41
C TYR A 32 4.97 -6.17 2.62
N THR A 33 5.61 -7.03 1.84
CA THR A 33 7.07 -7.02 1.65
C THR A 33 7.38 -6.51 0.26
N VAL A 34 8.33 -5.60 0.15
CA VAL A 34 8.78 -5.02 -1.12
C VAL A 34 10.27 -5.31 -1.28
N THR A 35 10.60 -6.08 -2.31
CA THR A 35 11.98 -6.47 -2.63
C THR A 35 12.49 -5.65 -3.81
N ASN A 36 13.61 -4.98 -3.60
CA ASN A 36 14.34 -4.34 -4.70
C ASN A 36 14.98 -5.43 -5.56
N ARG A 37 14.63 -5.47 -6.85
CA ARG A 37 15.12 -6.51 -7.77
C ARG A 37 16.60 -6.40 -8.10
N GLN A 38 17.17 -5.19 -8.02
CA GLN A 38 18.58 -4.95 -8.33
C GLN A 38 19.48 -5.36 -7.17
N THR A 39 19.08 -5.04 -5.93
CA THR A 39 19.93 -5.25 -4.74
C THR A 39 19.54 -6.49 -3.93
N GLY A 40 18.37 -7.08 -4.16
CA GLY A 40 17.82 -8.17 -3.34
C GLY A 40 17.31 -7.71 -1.96
N ALA A 41 17.52 -6.44 -1.59
CA ALA A 41 17.08 -5.92 -0.30
C ALA A 41 15.55 -5.93 -0.19
N THR A 42 15.04 -6.39 0.96
CA THR A 42 13.60 -6.49 1.22
C THR A 42 13.19 -5.58 2.37
N TYR A 43 12.08 -4.88 2.18
CA TYR A 43 11.55 -3.91 3.14
C TYR A 43 10.10 -4.24 3.46
N ASN A 44 9.72 -4.03 4.72
CA ASN A 44 8.34 -4.22 5.17
C ASN A 44 7.58 -2.91 5.03
N VAL A 45 6.35 -3.00 4.53
CA VAL A 45 5.44 -1.87 4.38
C VAL A 45 4.12 -2.22 5.08
N THR A 46 3.64 -1.30 5.91
CA THR A 46 2.38 -1.44 6.63
C THR A 46 1.51 -0.23 6.37
N PHE A 47 0.21 -0.45 6.16
CA PHE A 47 -0.79 0.61 6.03
C PHE A 47 -1.71 0.65 7.23
N GLU A 48 -2.03 1.86 7.69
CA GLU A 48 -2.91 2.08 8.84
C GLU A 48 -3.90 3.20 8.53
N VAL A 49 -5.09 3.14 9.14
CA VAL A 49 -6.06 4.24 9.12
C VAL A 49 -6.26 4.70 10.56
N LYS A 50 -6.00 5.98 10.84
CA LYS A 50 -6.18 6.58 12.17
C LYS A 50 -6.96 7.87 12.02
N HIS A 51 -8.04 8.02 12.80
CA HIS A 51 -8.92 9.19 12.74
C HIS A 51 -9.40 9.55 11.32
N GLY A 52 -9.72 8.54 10.51
CA GLY A 52 -10.11 8.73 9.10
C GLY A 52 -8.96 9.02 8.13
N GLU A 53 -7.73 9.20 8.62
CA GLU A 53 -6.56 9.50 7.82
C GLU A 53 -5.75 8.25 7.51
N ARG A 54 -5.21 8.17 6.29
CA ARG A 54 -4.42 7.02 5.81
C ARG A 54 -2.94 7.26 6.04
N PHE A 55 -2.25 6.26 6.58
CA PHE A 55 -0.83 6.28 6.89
C PHE A 55 -0.13 5.06 6.31
N ALA A 56 1.17 5.23 6.04
CA ALA A 56 2.07 4.15 5.67
C ALA A 56 3.35 4.18 6.51
N ALA A 57 3.85 2.99 6.87
CA ALA A 57 5.16 2.81 7.46
C ALA A 57 6.00 1.93 6.53
N CYS A 58 7.30 2.23 6.45
CA CYS A 58 8.25 1.40 5.72
C CYS A 58 9.57 1.32 6.47
N THR A 59 10.19 0.14 6.49
CA THR A 59 11.47 -0.11 7.19
C THR A 59 12.71 0.34 6.42
N CYS A 60 12.55 1.08 5.31
CA CYS A 60 13.69 1.69 4.62
C CYS A 60 14.06 3.03 5.27
N LYS A 61 15.29 3.51 5.03
CA LYS A 61 15.79 4.74 5.65
C LYS A 61 14.91 5.97 5.45
N ALA A 62 14.33 6.12 4.25
CA ALA A 62 13.39 7.20 3.97
C ALA A 62 12.10 7.08 4.79
N GLY A 63 11.58 5.85 4.96
CA GLY A 63 10.39 5.58 5.75
C GLY A 63 10.60 5.78 7.25
N GLU A 64 11.78 5.43 7.77
CA GLU A 64 12.22 5.76 9.13
C GLU A 64 12.22 7.27 9.36
N ASN A 65 12.68 8.04 8.38
CA ASN A 65 12.69 9.50 8.41
C ASN A 65 11.31 10.14 8.13
N GLY A 66 10.23 9.35 8.05
CA GLY A 66 8.87 9.85 7.82
C GLY A 66 8.62 10.37 6.40
N GLN A 67 9.41 9.95 5.42
CA GLN A 67 9.28 10.36 4.02
C GLN A 67 8.55 9.30 3.18
N ASN A 68 7.86 9.76 2.13
CA ASN A 68 7.27 8.87 1.13
C ASN A 68 8.38 8.21 0.29
N CYS A 69 8.57 6.90 0.47
CA CYS A 69 9.52 6.12 -0.30
C CYS A 69 8.84 5.38 -1.45
N TYR A 70 9.63 4.95 -2.45
CA TYR A 70 9.11 4.19 -3.58
C TYR A 70 8.57 2.81 -3.17
N HIS A 71 9.03 2.23 -2.05
CA HIS A 71 8.45 0.99 -1.53
C HIS A 71 6.98 1.18 -1.10
N VAL A 72 6.68 2.30 -0.43
CA VAL A 72 5.29 2.65 -0.06
C VAL A 72 4.44 2.84 -1.30
N ALA A 73 4.95 3.55 -2.32
CA ALA A 73 4.24 3.74 -3.58
C ALA A 73 3.95 2.40 -4.30
N ALA A 74 4.93 1.50 -4.36
CA ALA A 74 4.76 0.16 -4.93
C ALA A 74 3.68 -0.65 -4.19
N ALA A 75 3.78 -0.72 -2.87
CA ALA A 75 2.81 -1.44 -2.05
C ALA A 75 1.41 -0.79 -2.09
N ALA A 76 1.32 0.54 -2.21
CA ALA A 76 0.05 1.25 -2.30
C ALA A 76 -0.71 0.88 -3.58
N GLY A 77 -0.02 0.73 -4.72
CA GLY A 77 -0.62 0.26 -5.96
C GLY A 77 -1.26 -1.14 -5.80
N ALA A 78 -0.53 -2.08 -5.19
CA ALA A 78 -1.08 -3.41 -4.89
C ALA A 78 -2.23 -3.35 -3.87
N HIS A 79 -2.12 -2.50 -2.84
CA HIS A 79 -3.11 -2.38 -1.79
C HIS A 79 -4.46 -1.86 -2.31
N VAL A 80 -4.45 -0.85 -3.19
CA VAL A 80 -5.68 -0.30 -3.77
C VAL A 80 -6.45 -1.36 -4.56
N MET A 81 -5.76 -2.18 -5.36
CA MET A 81 -6.41 -3.26 -6.11
C MET A 81 -7.04 -4.31 -5.20
N ILE A 82 -6.32 -4.72 -4.15
CA ILE A 82 -6.83 -5.70 -3.18
C ILE A 82 -8.01 -5.12 -2.40
N ALA A 83 -7.92 -3.86 -1.97
CA ALA A 83 -8.97 -3.19 -1.22
C ALA A 83 -10.25 -3.04 -2.06
N ALA A 84 -10.12 -2.74 -3.35
CA ALA A 84 -11.26 -2.68 -4.27
C ALA A 84 -11.95 -4.05 -4.41
N ALA A 85 -11.18 -5.11 -4.65
CA ALA A 85 -11.72 -6.46 -4.78
C ALA A 85 -12.42 -6.95 -3.50
N LEU A 86 -11.89 -6.60 -2.32
CA LEU A 86 -12.53 -6.91 -1.04
C LEU A 86 -13.83 -6.14 -0.87
N ALA A 87 -13.87 -4.86 -1.25
CA ALA A 87 -15.09 -4.05 -1.19
C ALA A 87 -16.19 -4.59 -2.12
N GLU A 88 -15.83 -5.01 -3.34
CA GLU A 88 -16.77 -5.64 -4.28
C GLU A 88 -17.34 -6.96 -3.73
N ARG A 89 -16.48 -7.80 -3.14
CA ARG A 89 -16.91 -9.04 -2.49
C ARG A 89 -17.86 -8.77 -1.32
N ASP A 90 -17.52 -7.81 -0.47
CA ASP A 90 -18.32 -7.50 0.72
C ASP A 90 -19.69 -6.91 0.32
N ASN A 91 -19.75 -6.11 -0.76
CA ASN A 91 -21.02 -5.67 -1.35
C ASN A 91 -21.85 -6.85 -1.89
N HIS A 92 -21.23 -7.77 -2.65
CA HIS A 92 -21.94 -8.94 -3.16
C HIS A 92 -22.49 -9.83 -2.05
N LEU A 93 -21.75 -10.00 -0.96
CA LEU A 93 -22.23 -10.74 0.22
C LEU A 93 -23.40 -10.02 0.90
N ALA A 94 -23.38 -8.68 0.96
CA ALA A 94 -24.50 -7.91 1.50
C ALA A 94 -25.77 -8.10 0.65
N ASP A 95 -25.65 -8.14 -0.68
CA ASP A 95 -26.78 -8.38 -1.57
C ASP A 95 -27.39 -9.79 -1.38
N LEU A 96 -26.57 -10.81 -1.18
CA LEU A 96 -27.02 -12.20 -0.97
C LEU A 96 -27.72 -12.44 0.38
N TYR A 97 -27.49 -11.57 1.36
CA TYR A 97 -28.03 -11.68 2.71
C TYR A 97 -28.99 -10.53 3.05
N ASP A 98 -29.54 -9.82 2.05
CA ASP A 98 -30.56 -8.80 2.29
C ASP A 98 -31.85 -9.48 2.79
N PRO A 99 -32.28 -9.27 4.05
CA PRO A 99 -33.44 -9.95 4.61
C PRO A 99 -34.79 -9.36 4.13
N ARG A 100 -34.78 -8.63 3.01
CA ARG A 100 -35.95 -7.98 2.41
C ARG A 100 -36.64 -8.81 1.32
N ASP A 101 -36.17 -10.03 1.05
CA ASP A 101 -36.84 -11.03 0.21
C ASP A 101 -37.68 -12.03 1.03
#